data_AF-D3E1L3-F1
#
_entry.id   AF-D3E1L3-F1
#
_cell.length_a   1.000
_cell.length_b   1.000
_cell.length_c   1.000
_cell.angle_alpha   90.00
_cell.angle_beta   90.00
_cell.angle_gamma   90.00
#
_symmetry.space_group_name_H-M   'P 1'
#
loop_
_entity.id
_entity.type
_entity.pdbx_description
1 polymer ?
#
loop_
_entity_poly.entity_id
_entity_poly.type
_entity_poly.pdbx_seq_one_letter_code
_entity_poly.pdbx_strand_id
1 'polypeptide(L)'
;MNYVEEAVQLFEDGYMCSQAVLEVFCEEFGLSREQAFKISISFGGGMRKGEVCGACTGAIMALGLKYGDFERMAQIRRNKRSL
;
A
#
# COMPACT_ATOMS: atom_id res chain seq x y z
N MET A 1 -17.67 -7.24 -9.53
CA MET A 1 -16.59 -6.26 -9.60
C MET A 1 -15.28 -7.00 -9.47
N ASN A 2 -14.32 -6.81 -10.37
CA ASN A 2 -12.95 -7.30 -10.22
C ASN A 2 -12.06 -6.22 -9.58
N TYR A 3 -10.82 -6.56 -9.23
CA TYR A 3 -9.88 -5.62 -8.58
C TYR A 3 -9.59 -4.35 -9.40
N VAL A 4 -9.59 -4.45 -10.74
CA VAL A 4 -9.34 -3.28 -11.61
C VAL A 4 -10.55 -2.34 -11.58
N GLU A 5 -11.75 -2.89 -11.74
CA GLU A 5 -13.00 -2.14 -11.68
C GLU A 5 -13.18 -1.42 -10.33
N GLU A 6 -12.86 -2.10 -9.22
CA GLU A 6 -12.95 -1.49 -7.89
C GLU A 6 -11.93 -0.36 -7.70
N ALA A 7 -10.67 -0.54 -8.13
CA ALA A 7 -9.66 0.52 -8.07
C ALA A 7 -10.07 1.74 -8.90
N VAL A 8 -10.64 1.52 -10.09
CA VAL A 8 -11.13 2.59 -10.95
C VAL A 8 -12.27 3.34 -10.26
N GLN A 9 -13.26 2.63 -9.72
CA GLN A 9 -14.38 3.25 -9.01
C GLN A 9 -13.92 4.10 -7.83
N LEU A 10 -13.01 3.60 -6.99
CA LEU A 10 -12.47 4.37 -5.87
C LEU A 10 -11.78 5.66 -6.33
N PHE A 11 -11.03 5.60 -7.44
CA PHE A 11 -10.38 6.78 -7.99
C PHE A 11 -11.41 7.79 -8.52
N GLU A 12 -12.45 7.32 -9.20
CA GLU A 12 -13.57 8.16 -9.67
C GLU A 12 -14.36 8.79 -8.51
N ASP A 13 -14.44 8.11 -7.37
CA ASP A 13 -15.05 8.61 -6.13
C ASP A 13 -14.16 9.63 -5.38
N GLY A 14 -13.02 10.01 -5.96
CA GLY A 14 -12.15 11.08 -5.46
C GLY A 14 -11.01 10.64 -4.55
N TYR A 15 -10.77 9.34 -4.43
CA TYR A 15 -9.61 8.82 -3.72
C TYR A 15 -8.33 9.11 -4.51
N MET A 16 -7.21 9.25 -3.81
CA MET A 16 -5.90 9.35 -4.46
C MET A 16 -5.59 8.06 -5.21
N CYS A 17 -4.80 8.15 -6.28
CA CYS A 17 -4.37 6.96 -7.04
C CYS A 17 -3.64 5.91 -6.19
N SER A 18 -2.91 6.30 -5.14
CA SER A 18 -2.31 5.39 -4.16
C SER A 18 -3.32 4.73 -3.22
N GLN A 19 -4.35 5.46 -2.80
CA GLN A 19 -5.45 4.95 -1.98
C GLN A 19 -6.29 3.96 -2.77
N ALA A 20 -6.72 4.35 -3.97
CA ALA A 20 -7.55 3.55 -4.85
C ALA A 20 -6.96 2.16 -5.12
N VAL A 21 -5.64 2.05 -5.26
CA VAL A 21 -4.98 0.76 -5.45
C VAL A 21 -4.80 -0.01 -4.14
N LEU A 22 -4.39 0.64 -3.04
CA LEU A 22 -4.17 -0.06 -1.77
C LEU A 22 -5.47 -0.58 -1.14
N GLU A 23 -6.55 0.21 -1.22
CA GLU A 23 -7.83 -0.13 -0.57
C GLU A 23 -8.48 -1.39 -1.13
N VAL A 24 -8.28 -1.70 -2.42
CA VAL A 24 -8.74 -2.95 -3.04
C VAL A 24 -8.19 -4.20 -2.33
N PHE A 25 -7.00 -4.10 -1.74
CA PHE A 25 -6.31 -5.24 -1.11
C PHE A 25 -6.24 -5.17 0.41
N CYS A 26 -6.69 -4.07 1.02
CA CYS A 26 -6.40 -3.79 2.42
C CYS A 26 -7.00 -4.84 3.37
N GLU A 27 -8.28 -5.15 3.21
CA GLU A 27 -8.98 -6.12 4.06
C GLU A 27 -8.44 -7.54 3.89
N GLU A 28 -8.12 -7.95 2.65
CA GLU A 28 -7.52 -9.26 2.35
C GLU A 28 -6.18 -9.45 3.09
N PHE A 29 -5.40 -8.39 3.25
CA PHE A 29 -4.10 -8.43 3.90
C PHE A 29 -4.08 -7.84 5.33
N GLY A 30 -5.24 -7.82 5.99
CA GLY A 30 -5.34 -7.53 7.42
C GLY A 30 -5.15 -6.05 7.79
N LEU A 31 -5.33 -5.14 6.83
CA LEU A 31 -5.32 -3.71 7.03
C LEU A 31 -6.75 -3.17 6.96
N SER A 32 -7.19 -2.37 7.94
CA SER A 32 -8.51 -1.74 7.84
C SER A 32 -8.51 -0.66 6.75
N ARG A 33 -9.68 -0.40 6.14
CA ARG A 33 -9.83 0.71 5.17
C ARG A 33 -9.36 2.05 5.74
N GLU A 34 -9.65 2.33 7.01
CA GLU A 34 -9.19 3.55 7.69
C GLU A 34 -7.66 3.63 7.76
N GLN A 35 -7.00 2.52 8.09
CA GLN A 35 -5.53 2.45 8.10
C GLN A 35 -4.97 2.63 6.69
N ALA A 36 -5.53 1.93 5.70
CA ALA A 36 -5.15 2.04 4.30
C ALA A 36 -5.26 3.48 3.79
N PHE A 37 -6.38 4.14 4.08
CA PHE A 37 -6.62 5.54 3.76
C PHE A 37 -5.54 6.45 4.36
N LYS A 38 -5.32 6.36 5.68
CA LYS A 38 -4.38 7.21 6.42
C LYS A 38 -2.94 7.06 5.93
N ILE A 39 -2.49 5.84 5.63
CA ILE A 39 -1.11 5.61 5.22
C ILE A 39 -0.88 5.95 3.75
N SER A 40 -1.87 5.82 2.87
CA SER A 40 -1.66 5.99 1.42
C SER A 40 -2.02 7.37 0.87
N ILE A 41 -2.75 8.22 1.61
CA ILE A 41 -3.23 9.54 1.15
C ILE A 41 -2.12 10.47 0.63
N SER A 42 -0.94 10.44 1.25
CA SER A 42 0.14 11.37 0.95
C SER A 42 0.91 11.03 -0.35
N PHE A 43 0.61 9.90 -0.99
CA PHE A 43 1.35 9.44 -2.17
C PHE A 43 0.65 9.79 -3.50
N GLY A 44 -0.55 10.37 -3.46
CA GLY A 44 -1.27 10.84 -4.64
C GLY A 44 -0.50 11.89 -5.46
N GLY A 45 -0.61 11.81 -6.79
CA GLY A 45 0.09 12.72 -7.71
C GLY A 45 1.61 12.70 -7.56
N GLY A 46 2.18 11.57 -7.14
CA GLY A 46 3.59 11.41 -6.83
C GLY A 46 4.05 12.31 -5.71
N MET A 47 3.40 12.17 -4.55
CA MET A 47 3.65 13.00 -3.36
C MET A 47 3.46 14.49 -3.65
N ARG A 48 2.52 14.82 -4.55
CA ARG A 48 2.29 16.17 -5.09
C ARG A 48 3.49 16.80 -5.81
N LYS A 49 4.44 15.99 -6.26
CA LYS A 49 5.62 16.40 -7.04
C LYS A 49 5.62 15.87 -8.46
N GLY A 50 4.72 14.95 -8.80
CA GLY A 50 4.64 14.34 -10.13
C GLY A 50 5.78 13.36 -10.46
N GLU A 51 6.56 12.93 -9.47
CA GLU A 51 7.73 12.07 -9.70
C GLU A 51 7.37 10.58 -9.71
N VAL A 52 6.98 10.02 -8.56
CA VAL A 52 6.74 8.58 -8.40
C VAL A 52 5.26 8.28 -8.59
N CYS A 53 4.90 7.27 -9.36
CA CYS A 53 3.49 6.91 -9.56
C CYS A 53 2.83 6.46 -8.23
N GLY A 54 1.76 7.17 -7.83
CA GLY A 54 1.01 6.85 -6.61
C GLY A 54 0.31 5.49 -6.68
N ALA A 55 -0.28 5.13 -7.83
CA ALA A 55 -0.90 3.82 -8.03
C ALA A 55 0.10 2.67 -7.85
N CYS A 56 1.29 2.78 -8.46
CA CYS A 56 2.36 1.81 -8.26
C CYS A 56 2.82 1.76 -6.79
N THR A 57 2.88 2.91 -6.12
CA THR A 57 3.22 2.98 -4.70
C THR A 57 2.21 2.20 -3.84
N GLY A 58 0.90 2.36 -4.09
CA GLY A 58 -0.16 1.58 -3.44
C GLY A 58 -0.04 0.07 -3.71
N ALA A 59 0.27 -0.33 -4.96
CA ALA A 59 0.51 -1.73 -5.30
C ALA A 59 1.72 -2.32 -4.55
N ILE A 60 2.82 -1.57 -4.45
CA ILE A 60 4.01 -1.98 -3.70
C ILE A 60 3.69 -2.14 -2.20
N MET A 61 2.86 -1.28 -1.63
CA MET A 61 2.37 -1.45 -0.25
C MET A 61 1.59 -2.77 -0.10
N ALA A 62 0.67 -3.07 -1.01
CA ALA A 62 -0.09 -4.33 -1.00
C ALA A 62 0.82 -5.56 -1.11
N LEU A 63 1.85 -5.52 -1.97
CA LEU A 63 2.87 -6.57 -2.04
C LEU A 63 3.63 -6.74 -0.72
N GLY A 64 3.96 -5.63 -0.06
CA GLY A 64 4.58 -5.64 1.27
C GLY A 64 3.68 -6.27 2.34
N LEU A 65 2.37 -6.01 2.30
CA LEU A 65 1.41 -6.65 3.21
C LEU A 65 1.29 -8.15 2.95
N LYS A 66 1.26 -8.57 1.67
CA LYS A 66 1.10 -9.99 1.29
C LYS A 66 2.35 -10.84 1.54
N TYR A 67 3.54 -10.29 1.25
CA TYR A 67 4.79 -11.05 1.22
C TYR A 67 5.81 -10.62 2.28
N GLY A 68 5.53 -9.58 3.05
CA GLY A 68 6.41 -9.10 4.11
C GLY A 68 6.51 -10.10 5.26
N ASP A 69 7.71 -10.61 5.51
CA ASP A 69 8.00 -11.53 6.62
C ASP A 69 8.70 -10.81 7.77
N PHE A 70 7.89 -10.28 8.70
CA PHE A 70 8.37 -9.49 9.83
C PHE A 70 9.30 -10.29 10.76
N GLU A 71 8.94 -11.53 11.09
CA GLU A 71 9.69 -12.38 12.02
C GLU A 71 11.06 -12.77 11.46
N ARG A 72 11.11 -13.16 10.18
CA ARG A 72 12.38 -13.45 9.51
C ARG A 72 13.30 -12.22 9.48
N MET A 73 12.75 -11.05 9.19
CA MET A 73 13.53 -9.81 9.20
C MET A 73 14.00 -9.42 10.60
N ALA A 74 13.17 -9.63 11.63
CA ALA A 74 13.55 -9.42 13.02
C ALA A 74 14.72 -10.33 13.42
N GLN A 75 14.68 -11.60 13.03
CA GLN A 75 15.77 -12.55 13.29
C GLN A 75 17.09 -12.14 12.63
N ILE A 76 17.06 -11.75 11.35
CA ILE A 76 18.25 -11.29 10.62
C ILE A 76 18.88 -10.07 11.32
N ARG A 77 18.06 -9.11 11.79
CA ARG A 77 18.55 -7.91 12.50
C ARG A 77 19.21 -8.25 13.84
N ARG A 78 18.67 -9.21 14.59
CA ARG A 78 19.28 -9.69 15.84
C ARG A 78 20.65 -10.31 15.59
N ASN A 79 20.77 -11.18 14.58
CA ASN A 79 22.03 -11.84 14.23
C ASN A 79 23.12 -10.88 13.74
N LYS A 80 22.76 -9.76 13.10
CA LYS A 80 23.72 -8.74 12.69
C LYS A 80 24.28 -7.90 13.86
N ARG A 81 23.56 -7.81 14.98
CA ARG A 81 23.99 -7.06 16.17
C ARG A 81 24.91 -7.85 17.11
N SER A 82 25.05 -9.16 16.88
CA SER A 82 25.93 -10.05 17.64
C SER A 82 27.33 -10.22 17.03
N LEU A 83 27.65 -9.44 15.99
CA LEU A 83 28.97 -9.34 15.35
C LEU A 83 29.55 -7.96 15.61
#